data_AF-A0AAW4Z944-F1
#
_entry.id   AF-A0AAW4Z944-F1
#
_cell.length_a   1.000
_cell.length_b   1.000
_cell.length_c   1.000
_cell.angle_alpha   90.00
_cell.angle_beta   90.00
_cell.angle_gamma   90.00
#
_symmetry.space_group_name_H-M   'P 1'
#
loop_
_entity.id
_entity.type
_entity.pdbx_description
1 polymer ?
#
loop_
_entity_poly.entity_id
_entity_poly.type
_entity_poly.pdbx_seq_one_letter_code
_entity_poly.pdbx_strand_id
1 'polypeptide(L)' 'MAGKNDQNFIAFCNELRAYISEKHHFPNKHTRLLNKIKFVRRKINQGTLEEWRLKMFLDIAGMRDMDGHTGGRKKKQKEQ' A
#
# COMPACT_ATOMS: atom_id res chain seq x y z
N MET A 1 -13.35 -12.11 -18.24
CA MET A 1 -12.03 -12.78 -18.22
C MET A 1 -11.04 -11.80 -17.63
N ALA A 2 -10.45 -12.11 -16.48
CA ALA A 2 -9.38 -11.30 -15.91
C ALA A 2 -8.18 -11.31 -16.89
N GLY A 3 -7.85 -10.15 -17.46
CA GLY A 3 -6.73 -10.02 -18.38
C GLY A 3 -5.40 -10.29 -17.66
N LYS A 4 -4.31 -10.48 -18.43
CA LYS A 4 -2.96 -10.68 -17.88
C LYS A 4 -2.58 -9.61 -16.84
N ASN A 5 -3.07 -8.38 -17.00
CA ASN A 5 -2.87 -7.29 -16.03
C ASN A 5 -3.63 -7.48 -14.72
N ASP A 6 -4.84 -8.04 -14.75
CA ASP A 6 -5.63 -8.35 -13.56
C ASP A 6 -4.95 -9.45 -12.74
N GLN A 7 -4.48 -10.50 -13.42
CA GLN A 7 -3.73 -11.59 -12.79
C GLN A 7 -2.44 -11.06 -12.13
N ASN A 8 -1.70 -10.19 -12.81
CA ASN A 8 -0.51 -9.54 -12.25
C ASN A 8 -0.85 -8.69 -11.01
N PHE A 9 -1.99 -8.00 -11.02
CA PHE A 9 -2.45 -7.19 -9.88
C PHE A 9 -2.85 -8.06 -8.68
N ILE A 10 -3.57 -9.16 -8.93
CA ILE A 10 -3.94 -10.13 -7.90
C ILE A 10 -2.68 -10.76 -7.27
N ALA A 11 -1.72 -11.18 -8.10
CA ALA A 11 -0.45 -11.72 -7.62
C ALA A 11 0.32 -10.70 -6.75
N PHE A 12 0.34 -9.42 -7.15
CA PHE A 12 0.91 -8.34 -6.33
C PHE A 12 0.16 -8.16 -5.01
N CYS A 13 -1.17 -8.21 -5.01
CA CYS A 13 -1.96 -8.08 -3.78
C CYS A 13 -1.68 -9.24 -2.81
N ASN A 14 -1.53 -10.47 -3.31
CA ASN A 14 -1.17 -11.63 -2.50
C ASN A 14 0.24 -11.50 -1.91
N GLU A 15 1.21 -11.07 -2.73
CA GLU A 15 2.59 -10.77 -2.28
C GLU A 15 2.59 -9.70 -1.18
N LEU A 16 1.81 -8.63 -1.36
CA LEU A 16 1.68 -7.55 -0.38
C LEU A 16 1.03 -8.01 0.92
N ARG A 17 -0.04 -8.80 0.83
CA ARG A 17 -0.76 -9.34 1.98
C ARG A 17 0.13 -10.25 2.82
N ALA A 18 0.90 -11.13 2.19
CA ALA A 18 1.85 -11.99 2.89
C ALA A 18 2.91 -11.16 3.64
N TYR A 19 3.45 -10.13 2.98
CA TYR A 19 4.45 -9.25 3.60
C TYR A 19 3.90 -8.50 4.82
N ILE A 20 2.72 -7.89 4.70
CA ILE A 20 2.08 -7.16 5.80
C ILE A 20 1.68 -8.13 6.92
N SER A 21 1.23 -9.34 6.58
CA SER A 21 0.91 -10.36 7.59
C SER A 21 2.13 -10.79 8.40
N GLU A 22 3.34 -10.74 7.84
CA GLU A 22 4.58 -11.12 8.53
C GLU A 22 5.22 -9.94 9.29
N LYS A 23 5.20 -8.74 8.69
CA LYS A 23 5.94 -7.57 9.18
C LYS A 23 5.07 -6.49 9.80
N HIS A 24 3.75 -6.56 9.65
CA HIS A 24 2.75 -5.56 10.04
C HIS A 24 2.97 -4.14 9.48
N HIS A 25 4.01 -3.92 8.67
CA HIS A 25 4.36 -2.65 8.07
C HIS A 25 4.58 -2.78 6.56
N PHE A 26 4.59 -1.66 5.87
CA PHE A 26 5.01 -1.64 4.47
C PHE A 26 6.52 -1.83 4.33
N PRO A 27 6.98 -2.40 3.21
CA PRO A 27 8.40 -2.62 2.97
C PRO A 27 9.17 -1.31 2.96
N ASN A 28 10.30 -1.27 3.69
CA ASN A 28 11.25 -0.16 3.67
C ASN A 28 12.31 -0.38 2.58
N LYS A 29 12.80 0.72 1.98
CA LYS A 29 13.91 0.84 1.00
C LYS A 29 13.84 -0.06 -0.25
N HIS A 30 13.91 0.57 -1.43
CA HIS A 30 14.25 0.00 -2.76
C HIS A 30 13.74 -1.41 -3.13
N THR A 31 12.65 -1.90 -2.54
CA THR A 31 12.04 -3.15 -2.97
C THR A 31 11.16 -2.94 -4.19
N ARG A 32 11.10 -3.95 -5.06
CA ARG A 32 10.16 -3.98 -6.18
C ARG A 32 8.71 -3.83 -5.70
N LEU A 33 8.39 -4.36 -4.52
CA LEU A 33 7.07 -4.24 -3.88
C LEU A 33 6.72 -2.79 -3.53
N LEU A 34 7.67 -2.03 -2.96
CA LEU A 34 7.48 -0.60 -2.68
C LEU A 34 7.22 0.22 -3.94
N ASN A 35 7.92 -0.08 -5.04
CA ASN A 35 7.70 0.60 -6.32
C ASN A 35 6.30 0.32 -6.88
N LYS A 36 5.82 -0.93 -6.77
CA LYS A 36 4.43 -1.28 -7.14
C LYS A 36 3.41 -0.54 -6.26
N ILE A 37 3.61 -0.48 -4.94
CA ILE A 37 2.74 0.28 -4.02
C ILE A 37 2.68 1.76 -4.42
N LYS A 38 3.82 2.40 -4.70
CA LYS A 38 3.88 3.79 -5.17
C LYS A 38 3.14 3.99 -6.49
N PHE A 39 3.27 3.04 -7.41
CA PHE A 39 2.54 3.08 -8.68
C PHE A 39 1.03 3.02 -8.47
N VAL A 40 0.55 2.11 -7.62
CA VAL A 40 -0.88 2.00 -7.28
C VAL A 40 -1.37 3.29 -6.62
N ARG A 41 -0.64 3.84 -5.62
CA ARG A 41 -0.99 5.13 -5.00
C ARG A 41 -1.08 6.28 -6.02
N ARG A 42 -0.17 6.33 -6.99
CA ARG A 42 -0.24 7.31 -8.08
C ARG A 42 -1.51 7.15 -8.91
N LYS A 43 -1.91 5.92 -9.23
CA LYS A 43 -3.15 5.63 -9.96
C LYS A 43 -4.41 6.00 -9.18
N ILE A 44 -4.42 5.78 -7.86
CA ILE A 44 -5.48 6.23 -6.95
C ILE A 44 -5.60 7.76 -6.98
N ASN A 45 -4.49 8.47 -6.81
CA ASN A 45 -4.49 9.94 -6.85
C ASN A 45 -4.93 10.51 -8.21
N GLN A 46 -4.69 9.78 -9.30
CA GLN A 46 -5.17 10.12 -10.64
C GLN A 46 -6.65 9.75 -10.87
N GLY A 47 -7.27 8.97 -9.99
CA GLY A 47 -8.64 8.47 -10.17
C GLY A 47 -8.78 7.47 -11.33
N THR A 48 -7.69 6.85 -11.79
CA THR A 48 -7.69 5.95 -12.95
C THR A 48 -7.63 4.47 -12.57
N LEU A 49 -7.64 4.16 -11.28
CA LEU A 49 -7.66 2.79 -10.79
C LEU A 49 -9.10 2.29 -10.71
N GLU A 50 -9.36 1.10 -11.25
CA GLU A 50 -10.68 0.47 -11.13
C GLU A 50 -11.07 0.25 -9.66
N GLU A 51 -12.36 0.38 -9.37
CA GLU A 51 -12.91 0.32 -8.00
C GLU A 51 -12.58 -0.98 -7.28
N TRP A 52 -12.66 -2.13 -7.96
CA TRP A 52 -12.36 -3.42 -7.34
C TRP A 52 -10.88 -3.54 -6.95
N ARG A 53 -9.96 -2.99 -7.75
CA ARG A 53 -8.53 -2.94 -7.46
C ARG A 53 -8.23 -1.99 -6.30
N LEU A 54 -8.92 -0.85 -6.26
CA LEU A 54 -8.84 0.10 -5.17
C LEU A 54 -9.28 -0.53 -3.85
N LYS A 55 -10.46 -1.17 -3.84
CA LYS A 55 -11.02 -1.84 -2.65
C LYS A 55 -10.05 -2.89 -2.12
N MET A 56 -9.56 -3.78 -2.99
CA MET A 56 -8.62 -4.84 -2.62
C MET A 56 -7.32 -4.27 -2.02
N PHE A 57 -6.77 -3.20 -2.62
CA PHE A 57 -5.58 -2.56 -2.10
C PHE A 57 -5.83 -1.88 -0.74
N LEU A 58 -6.96 -1.20 -0.56
CA LEU A 58 -7.31 -0.54 0.70
C LEU A 58 -7.53 -1.55 1.83
N ASP A 59 -8.19 -2.68 1.57
CA ASP A 59 -8.39 -3.74 2.55
C ASP A 59 -7.04 -4.27 3.07
N ILE A 60 -6.11 -4.58 2.16
CA ILE A 60 -4.76 -5.04 2.51
C ILE A 60 -3.97 -3.93 3.23
N ALA A 61 -4.08 -2.70 2.73
CA ALA A 61 -3.39 -1.55 3.30
C ALA A 61 -3.91 -1.20 4.71
N GLY A 62 -5.15 -1.57 5.04
CA GLY A 62 -5.74 -1.45 6.38
C GLY A 62 -5.31 -2.53 7.36
N MET A 63 -4.78 -3.68 6.89
CA MET A 63 -4.20 -4.70 7.77
C MET A 63 -2.86 -4.28 8.39
N ARG A 64 -2.23 -3.23 7.86
CA ARG A 64 -0.97 -2.71 8.41
C ARG A 64 -1.24 -2.04 9.75
N ASP A 65 -0.26 -2.14 10.63
CA ASP A 65 -0.28 -1.35 11.86
C ASP A 65 -0.18 0.15 11.51
N MET A 66 -1.21 0.89 11.92
CA MET A 66 -1.33 2.34 11.75
C MET A 66 -0.79 3.10 12.97
N ASP A 67 -0.56 2.41 14.09
CA ASP A 67 -0.11 2.97 15.36
C ASP A 67 1.42 3.17 15.37
N GLY A 68 2.15 2.31 14.66
CA GLY A 68 3.58 2.45 14.37
C GLY A 68 3.90 3.71 13.56
N HIS A 69 4.25 4.79 14.26
CA HIS A 69 4.71 6.09 13.73
C HIS A 69 5.46 5.98 12.40
N THR A 70 4.83 6.43 11.31
CA THR A 70 5.45 6.55 9.98
C THR A 70 6.28 7.83 9.91
N GLY A 71 7.33 7.96 10.73
CA GLY A 71 8.44 8.92 10.54
C GLY A 71 8.03 10.38 10.28
N GLY A 72 6.85 10.80 10.74
CA GLY A 72 6.43 12.18 10.69
C GLY A 72 7.31 12.96 11.65
N ARG A 73 8.08 13.91 11.14
CA ARG A 73 8.76 14.91 11.95
C ARG A 73 7.69 15.58 12.81
N LYS A 74 7.55 15.18 14.09
CA LYS A 74 6.66 15.85 15.04
C LYS A 74 7.10 17.32 15.04
N LYS A 75 6.29 18.21 14.45
CA LYS A 75 6.39 19.63 14.77
C LYS A 75 6.17 19.70 16.27
N LYS A 76 7.19 20.09 17.04
CA LYS A 76 7.03 20.44 18.45
C LYS A 76 5.92 21.47 18.51
N GLN A 77 4.75 21.09 19.02
CA GLN A 77 3.79 22.08 19.47
C GLN A 77 4.50 22.84 20.59
N LYS A 78 4.71 24.15 20.41
CA LYS A 78 5.07 25.02 21.51
C LYS A 78 3.79 25.18 22.33
N GLU A 79 3.78 24.64 23.54
CA GLU A 79 2.86 25.07 24.60
C GLU A 79 3.03 26.60 24.78
N GLN A 80 1.90 27.32 24.80
CA GLN A 80 1.82 28.73 25.17
C GLN A 80 1.49 28.82 26.66
#